data_AF-Q6N7N4-F1
#
_entry.id   AF-Q6N7N4-F1
#
_cell.length_a   1.000
_cell.length_b   1.000
_cell.length_c   1.000
_cell.angle_alpha   90.00
_cell.angle_beta   90.00
_cell.angle_gamma   90.00
#
_symmetry.space_group_name_H-M   'P 1'
#
loop_
_entity.id
_entity.type
_entity.pdbx_description
1 polymer ?
#
loop_
_entity_poly.entity_id
_entity_poly.type
_entity_poly.pdbx_seq_one_letter_code
_entity_poly.pdbx_strand_id
1 'polypeptide(L)'
;MTMLKLGALVDDRPVRLTIELPAAIHRDLAAYADVLARETGTKTEPTKLIAPMLARFMASDRAFAKARRAKAQPSSDGDGST
;
A
#
# COMPACT_ATOMS: atom_id res chain seq x y z
N MET A 1 24.77 25.14 -13.91
CA MET A 1 24.75 24.05 -12.91
C MET A 1 23.63 23.09 -13.30
N THR A 2 23.97 21.86 -13.66
CA THR A 2 23.02 20.87 -14.18
C THR A 2 22.25 20.22 -13.04
N MET A 3 20.99 20.60 -12.88
CA MET A 3 20.07 20.00 -11.92
C MET A 3 19.74 18.58 -12.37
N LEU A 4 20.04 17.58 -11.54
CA LEU A 4 19.67 16.19 -11.79
C LEU A 4 18.14 16.09 -11.80
N LYS A 5 17.58 15.50 -12.86
CA LYS A 5 16.13 15.29 -13.04
C LYS A 5 15.57 14.15 -12.18
N LEU A 6 16.42 13.48 -11.41
CA LEU A 6 16.02 12.43 -10.49
C LEU A 6 15.69 13.11 -9.15
N GLY A 7 14.40 13.20 -8.82
CA GLY A 7 13.96 13.53 -7.48
C GLY A 7 14.44 12.48 -6.47
N ALA A 8 14.21 12.74 -5.18
CA ALA A 8 14.55 11.79 -4.11
C ALA A 8 14.04 10.39 -4.47
N LEU A 9 14.95 9.42 -4.49
CA LEU A 9 14.61 8.01 -4.71
C LEU A 9 13.58 7.62 -3.65
N VAL A 10 12.47 7.00 -4.08
CA VAL A 10 11.46 6.48 -3.17
C VAL A 10 12.17 5.55 -2.19
N ASP A 11 12.08 5.86 -0.91
CA ASP A 11 12.62 5.03 0.16
C ASP A 11 11.79 3.74 0.24
N ASP A 12 12.17 2.75 -0.56
CA ASP A 12 11.47 1.46 -0.69
C ASP A 12 11.93 0.45 0.38
N ARG A 13 12.35 0.95 1.54
CA ARG A 13 12.80 0.10 2.64
C ARG A 13 11.64 -0.77 3.15
N PRO A 14 11.74 -2.11 3.06
CA PRO A 14 10.67 -2.98 3.51
C PRO A 14 10.51 -2.86 5.03
N VAL A 15 9.27 -2.61 5.47
CA VAL A 15 8.91 -2.58 6.90
C VAL A 15 8.40 -3.96 7.30
N ARG A 16 9.02 -4.57 8.31
CA ARG A 16 8.56 -5.85 8.86
C ARG A 16 7.45 -5.61 9.88
N LEU A 17 6.32 -6.27 9.68
CA LEU A 17 5.15 -6.20 10.56
C LEU A 17 4.84 -7.59 11.12
N THR A 18 4.56 -7.65 12.42
CA THR A 18 3.93 -8.81 13.06
C THR A 18 2.44 -8.51 13.14
N ILE A 19 1.60 -9.41 12.60
CA ILE A 19 0.15 -9.23 12.54
C ILE A 19 -0.54 -10.47 13.12
N GLU A 20 -1.63 -10.24 13.84
CA GLU A 20 -2.54 -11.28 14.29
C GLU A 20 -3.80 -11.23 13.44
N LEU A 21 -4.21 -12.38 12.91
CA LEU A 21 -5.40 -12.51 12.08
C LEU A 21 -6.38 -13.47 12.75
N PRO A 22 -7.70 -13.19 12.71
CA PRO A 22 -8.70 -14.17 13.09
C PRO A 22 -8.52 -15.45 12.27
N ALA A 23 -8.70 -16.61 12.91
CA ALA A 23 -8.49 -17.91 12.28
C ALA A 23 -9.33 -18.11 11.00
N ALA A 24 -10.54 -17.55 10.97
CA ALA A 24 -11.40 -17.59 9.78
C ALA A 24 -10.76 -16.87 8.59
N ILE A 25 -10.23 -15.67 8.80
CA ILE A 25 -9.57 -14.89 7.76
C ILE A 25 -8.31 -15.59 7.24
N HIS A 26 -7.52 -16.21 8.13
CA HIS A 26 -6.36 -16.99 7.69
C HIS A 26 -6.76 -18.17 6.79
N ARG A 27 -7.84 -18.89 7.11
CA ARG A 27 -8.34 -19.99 6.27
C ARG A 27 -8.80 -19.49 4.91
N ASP A 28 -9.53 -18.38 4.87
CA ASP A 28 -9.99 -17.80 3.60
C ASP A 28 -8.82 -17.32 2.75
N LEU A 29 -7.78 -16.75 3.37
CA LEU A 29 -6.56 -16.32 2.68
C LEU A 29 -5.79 -17.51 2.10
N ALA A 30 -5.74 -18.64 2.82
CA ALA A 30 -5.14 -19.88 2.33
C ALA A 30 -5.91 -20.44 1.13
N ALA A 31 -7.24 -20.51 1.23
CA ALA A 31 -8.09 -20.94 0.13
C ALA A 31 -7.94 -20.04 -1.11
N TYR A 32 -7.83 -18.72 -0.91
CA TYR A 32 -7.57 -17.77 -2.01
C TYR A 32 -6.23 -18.06 -2.69
N ALA A 33 -5.18 -18.32 -1.90
CA ALA A 33 -3.85 -18.63 -2.43
C ALA A 33 -3.86 -19.93 -3.26
N ASP A 34 -4.62 -20.94 -2.85
CA ASP A 34 -4.79 -22.18 -3.58
C ASP A 34 -5.52 -21.97 -4.91
N VAL A 35 -6.59 -21.16 -4.93
CA VAL A 35 -7.31 -20.81 -6.16
C VAL A 35 -6.38 -20.07 -7.11
N LEU A 36 -5.66 -19.04 -6.62
CA LEU A 36 -4.72 -18.28 -7.43
C LEU A 36 -3.58 -19.16 -7.98
N ALA A 37 -3.09 -20.12 -7.19
CA ALA A 37 -2.05 -21.04 -7.64
C ALA A 37 -2.52 -21.95 -8.78
N ARG A 38 -3.80 -22.35 -8.78
CA ARG A 38 -4.40 -23.12 -9.89
C ARG A 38 -4.51 -22.28 -11.16
N GLU A 39 -4.83 -21.00 -11.05
CA GLU A 39 -4.94 -20.09 -12.20
C GLU A 39 -3.58 -19.70 -12.79
N THR A 40 -2.59 -19.47 -11.93
CA THR A 40 -1.27 -18.95 -12.33
C THR A 40 -0.20 -20.04 -12.48
N GLY A 41 -0.50 -21.28 -12.07
CA GLY A 41 0.47 -22.38 -11.99
C GLY A 41 1.54 -22.19 -10.91
N THR A 42 1.47 -21.12 -10.11
CA THR A 42 2.50 -20.75 -9.15
C THR A 42 1.97 -20.85 -7.73
N LYS A 43 2.58 -21.73 -6.92
CA LYS A 43 2.26 -21.81 -5.50
C LYS A 43 2.50 -20.46 -4.82
N THR A 44 1.45 -19.93 -4.22
CA THR A 44 1.51 -18.64 -3.52
C THR A 44 1.34 -18.87 -2.02
N GLU A 45 2.23 -18.31 -1.22
CA GLU A 45 2.09 -18.34 0.24
C GLU A 45 1.00 -17.33 0.65
N PRO A 46 0.06 -17.69 1.55
CA PRO A 46 -1.05 -16.82 1.93
C PRO A 46 -0.60 -15.43 2.40
N THR A 47 0.50 -15.37 3.16
CA THR A 47 1.08 -14.11 3.67
C THR A 47 1.57 -13.17 2.57
N LYS A 48 1.98 -13.69 1.41
CA LYS A 48 2.42 -12.87 0.27
C LYS A 48 1.26 -12.14 -0.42
N LEU A 49 0.02 -12.54 -0.15
CA LEU A 49 -1.17 -11.87 -0.68
C LEU A 49 -1.51 -10.59 0.10
N ILE A 50 -1.08 -10.48 1.37
CA ILE A 50 -1.50 -9.41 2.27
C ILE A 50 -1.09 -8.04 1.73
N ALA A 51 0.19 -7.87 1.38
CA ALA A 51 0.71 -6.62 0.85
C ALA A 51 0.00 -6.16 -0.45
N PRO A 52 -0.11 -6.97 -1.52
CA PRO A 52 -0.80 -6.55 -2.75
C PRO A 52 -2.30 -6.35 -2.54
N MET A 53 -2.96 -7.13 -1.67
CA MET A 53 -4.38 -6.90 -1.35
C MET A 53 -4.59 -5.56 -0.63
N LEU A 54 -3.76 -5.22 0.37
CA LEU A 54 -3.83 -3.94 1.06
C LEU A 54 -3.52 -2.77 0.12
N ALA A 55 -2.52 -2.92 -0.76
CA ALA A 55 -2.19 -1.92 -1.77
C ALA A 55 -3.38 -1.67 -2.71
N ARG A 56 -4.02 -2.75 -3.19
CA ARG A 56 -5.20 -2.65 -4.06
C ARG A 56 -6.38 -2.01 -3.34
N PHE A 57 -6.63 -2.39 -2.09
CA PHE A 57 -7.68 -1.79 -1.27
C PHE A 57 -7.48 -0.27 -1.12
N MET A 58 -6.29 0.16 -0.69
CA MET A 58 -5.94 1.58 -0.54
C MET A 58 -5.99 2.35 -1.86
N ALA A 59 -5.62 1.72 -2.98
CA ALA A 59 -5.69 2.33 -4.30
C ALA A 59 -7.15 2.52 -4.77
N SER A 60 -8.05 1.60 -4.42
CA SER A 60 -9.45 1.65 -4.82
C SER A 60 -10.34 2.54 -3.94
N ASP A 61 -9.94 2.79 -2.69
CA ASP A 61 -10.71 3.61 -1.76
C ASP A 61 -10.60 5.10 -2.10
N ARG A 62 -11.64 5.64 -2.73
CA ARG A 62 -11.72 7.05 -3.12
C ARG A 62 -11.76 8.00 -1.94
N ALA A 63 -12.42 7.61 -0.85
CA ALA A 63 -12.51 8.44 0.35
C ALA A 63 -11.14 8.57 1.00
N PHE A 64 -10.41 7.45 1.11
CA PHE A 64 -9.01 7.45 1.54
C PHE A 64 -8.13 8.31 0.62
N ALA A 65 -8.26 8.15 -0.70
CA ALA A 65 -7.49 8.95 -1.66
C ALA A 65 -7.74 10.46 -1.51
N LYS A 66 -8.99 10.89 -1.27
CA LYS A 66 -9.35 12.29 -1.02
C LYS A 66 -8.72 12.80 0.28
N ALA A 67 -8.85 12.05 1.37
CA ALA A 67 -8.30 12.42 2.68
C ALA A 67 -6.76 12.54 2.64
N ARG A 68 -6.09 11.61 1.95
CA ARG A 68 -4.63 11.65 1.79
C ARG A 68 -4.15 12.88 1.02
N ARG A 69 -4.89 13.32 -0.01
CA ARG A 69 -4.57 14.54 -0.78
C ARG A 69 -4.76 15.80 0.07
N ALA A 70 -5.83 15.89 0.84
CA ALA A 70 -6.09 17.02 1.74
C ALA A 70 -4.97 17.20 2.78
N LYS A 71 -4.40 16.11 3.28
CA LYS A 71 -3.27 16.13 4.22
C LYS A 71 -1.92 16.46 3.55
N ALA A 72 -1.80 16.23 2.24
CA ALA A 72 -0.57 16.45 1.48
C ALA A 72 -0.43 17.88 0.94
N GLN A 73 -1.50 18.69 0.97
CA GLN A 73 -1.37 20.13 0.75
C GLN A 73 -0.77 20.75 2.01
N PRO A 74 0.45 21.31 1.95
CA PRO A 74 0.89 22.20 3.02
C PRO A 74 -0.11 23.34 3.06
N SER A 75 -0.59 23.69 4.26
CA SER A 75 -1.35 24.90 4.49
C SER A 75 -0.54 26.09 3.98
N SER A 76 -0.89 26.58 2.79
CA SER A 76 -0.44 27.88 2.31
C SER A 76 -1.28 28.94 3.01
N ASP A 77 -1.09 29.07 4.32
CA ASP A 77 -1.65 30.15 5.13
C ASP A 77 -0.54 30.65 6.06
N GLY A 78 -0.15 31.91 5.84
CA GLY A 78 0.92 32.64 6.55
C GLY A 78 2.12 32.90 5.64
N ASP A 79 2.42 34.10 5.15
CA ASP A 79 2.06 35.41 5.67
C ASP A 79 2.30 36.46 4.57
N GLY A 80 1.28 37.27 4.34
CA GLY A 80 1.40 38.53 3.64
C GLY A 80 1.03 39.62 4.64
N SER A 81 2.01 40.19 5.33
CA SER A 81 2.01 41.55 5.89
C SER A 81 3.33 41.82 6.63
N THR A 82 4.22 42.60 6.02
CA THR A 82 4.61 43.98 6.43
C THR A 82 5.60 44.53 5.42
#